data_AF-A0A024VVS4-F1
#
_entry.id   AF-A0A024VVS4-F1
#
_cell.length_a   1.000
_cell.length_b   1.000
_cell.length_c   1.000
_cell.angle_alpha   90.00
_cell.angle_beta   90.00
_cell.angle_gamma   90.00
#
_symmetry.space_group_name_H-M   'P 1'
#
loop_
_entity.id
_entity.type
_entity.pdbx_description
1 polymer ?
#
loop_
_entity_poly.entity_id
_entity_poly.type
_entity_poly.pdbx_seq_one_letter_code
_entity_poly.pdbx_strand_id
1 'polypeptide(L)'
;MPEVGSIGATALYALNAWKTDAIAAATKAAMIEGAAKGTAAGIDAGKKVVFEGLEKLGVSILDNQSLETFFTTISYNDVSNITQAVHTNFMNTCSLGNTSVDFNKPLCTLFFGNELLSEKQISSRDTIKVAVQNMVSNANTAATQASKTTSERVTAAITNQKTSEIAATYMGYQTFFIFFIFFFFNINTYI
;
A
#
# COMPACT_ATOMS: atom_id res chain seq x y z
N MET A 1 22.13 -52.75 18.17
CA MET A 1 22.77 -51.95 17.09
C MET A 1 22.55 -50.45 17.36
N PRO A 2 23.60 -49.67 17.67
CA PRO A 2 23.48 -48.24 18.05
C PRO A 2 23.14 -47.28 16.89
N GLU A 3 23.37 -47.71 15.65
CA GLU A 3 23.37 -46.83 14.46
C GLU A 3 21.99 -46.29 14.09
N VAL A 4 20.91 -47.08 14.27
CA VAL A 4 19.53 -46.64 13.96
C VAL A 4 19.01 -45.56 14.92
N GLY A 5 19.43 -45.58 16.19
CA GLY A 5 19.12 -44.52 17.15
C GLY A 5 19.85 -43.21 16.81
N SER A 6 21.07 -43.31 16.28
CA SER A 6 21.84 -42.15 15.81
C SER A 6 21.24 -41.52 14.54
N ILE A 7 20.73 -42.33 13.60
CA ILE A 7 20.03 -41.86 12.39
C ILE A 7 18.72 -41.15 12.74
N GLY A 8 17.93 -41.69 13.68
CA GLY A 8 16.69 -41.04 14.12
C GLY A 8 16.93 -39.69 14.81
N ALA A 9 17.97 -39.59 15.65
CA ALA A 9 18.33 -38.34 16.33
C ALA A 9 18.82 -37.26 15.34
N THR A 10 19.65 -37.64 14.36
CA THR A 10 20.15 -36.72 13.33
C THR A 10 19.04 -36.25 12.38
N ALA A 11 18.10 -37.13 12.02
CA ALA A 11 16.92 -36.76 11.24
C ALA A 11 16.00 -35.77 11.98
N LEU A 12 15.79 -35.98 13.28
CA LEU A 12 15.00 -35.06 14.11
C LEU A 12 15.66 -33.68 14.25
N TYR A 13 16.99 -33.65 14.38
CA TYR A 13 17.77 -32.41 14.38
C TYR A 13 17.64 -31.66 13.04
N ALA A 14 17.81 -32.35 11.91
CA ALA A 14 17.64 -31.77 10.58
C ALA A 14 16.22 -31.24 10.36
N LEU A 15 15.19 -31.93 10.86
CA LEU A 15 13.79 -31.49 10.79
C LEU A 15 13.54 -30.20 11.60
N ASN A 16 14.17 -30.05 12.77
CA ASN A 16 14.09 -28.83 13.58
C ASN A 16 14.77 -27.63 12.91
N ALA A 17 15.94 -27.85 12.32
CA ALA A 17 16.63 -26.83 11.53
C ALA A 17 15.77 -26.40 10.33
N TRP A 18 15.24 -27.37 9.57
CA TRP A 18 14.35 -27.13 8.45
C TRP A 18 13.12 -26.30 8.84
N LYS A 19 12.44 -26.63 9.94
CA LYS A 19 11.26 -25.87 10.41
C LYS A 19 11.62 -24.40 10.64
N THR A 20 12.76 -24.14 11.29
CA THR A 20 13.22 -22.79 11.61
C THR A 20 13.52 -22.01 10.32
N ASP A 21 14.26 -22.62 9.40
CA ASP A 21 14.60 -22.01 8.11
C ASP A 21 13.36 -21.78 7.24
N ALA A 22 12.41 -22.71 7.25
CA ALA A 22 11.15 -22.60 6.52
C ALA A 22 10.29 -21.43 7.04
N ILE A 23 10.19 -21.25 8.36
CA ILE A 23 9.46 -20.12 8.96
C ILE A 23 10.15 -18.79 8.62
N ALA A 24 11.48 -18.75 8.68
CA ALA A 24 12.24 -17.55 8.31
C ALA A 24 12.04 -17.19 6.82
N ALA A 25 12.09 -18.17 5.93
CA ALA A 25 11.83 -17.99 4.51
C ALA A 25 10.39 -17.53 4.23
N ALA A 26 9.41 -18.14 4.89
CA ALA A 26 8.00 -17.75 4.76
C ALA A 26 7.75 -16.32 5.25
N THR A 27 8.35 -15.93 6.37
CA THR A 27 8.25 -14.55 6.90
C THR A 27 8.85 -13.54 5.93
N LYS A 28 10.02 -13.84 5.36
CA LYS A 28 10.65 -12.97 4.35
C LYS A 28 9.76 -12.79 3.11
N ALA A 29 9.19 -13.88 2.60
CA ALA A 29 8.27 -13.83 1.47
C ALA A 29 6.99 -13.02 1.81
N ALA A 30 6.44 -13.20 3.01
CA ALA A 30 5.28 -12.47 3.51
C ALA A 30 5.55 -10.95 3.59
N MET A 31 6.74 -10.55 4.05
CA MET A 31 7.13 -9.13 4.12
C MET A 31 7.26 -8.51 2.73
N ILE A 32 7.79 -9.23 1.74
CA ILE A 32 7.90 -8.75 0.36
C ILE A 32 6.50 -8.54 -0.25
N GLU A 33 5.62 -9.52 -0.11
CA GLU A 33 4.24 -9.43 -0.61
C GLU A 33 3.46 -8.34 0.13
N GLY A 34 3.61 -8.27 1.45
CA GLY A 34 3.02 -7.22 2.28
C GLY A 34 3.47 -5.83 1.84
N ALA A 35 4.77 -5.62 1.63
CA ALA A 35 5.28 -4.35 1.13
C ALA A 35 4.69 -3.98 -0.24
N ALA A 36 4.65 -4.92 -1.19
CA ALA A 36 4.08 -4.68 -2.51
C ALA A 36 2.60 -4.29 -2.46
N LYS A 37 1.80 -5.04 -1.69
CA LYS A 37 0.37 -4.73 -1.49
C LYS A 37 0.15 -3.43 -0.71
N GLY A 38 1.02 -3.15 0.26
CA GLY A 38 1.03 -1.89 0.99
C GLY A 38 1.28 -0.70 0.07
N THR A 39 2.33 -0.74 -0.74
CA THR A 39 2.62 0.33 -1.72
C THR A 39 1.44 0.59 -2.65
N ALA A 40 0.83 -0.46 -3.20
CA ALA A 40 -0.34 -0.32 -4.06
C ALA A 40 -1.52 0.36 -3.33
N ALA A 41 -1.87 -0.13 -2.13
CA ALA A 41 -2.94 0.46 -1.33
C ALA A 41 -2.67 1.93 -0.93
N GLY A 42 -1.41 2.27 -0.66
CA GLY A 42 -1.00 3.64 -0.39
C GLY A 42 -1.20 4.56 -1.58
N ILE A 43 -0.77 4.14 -2.78
CA ILE A 43 -0.95 4.90 -4.02
C ILE A 43 -2.43 5.14 -4.29
N ASP A 44 -3.26 4.10 -4.17
CA ASP A 44 -4.70 4.20 -4.43
C ASP A 44 -5.39 5.14 -3.44
N ALA A 45 -5.05 5.04 -2.15
CA ALA A 45 -5.59 5.94 -1.13
C ALA A 45 -5.17 7.40 -1.34
N GLY A 46 -3.90 7.64 -1.69
CA GLY A 46 -3.41 8.98 -2.01
C GLY A 46 -4.11 9.59 -3.22
N LYS A 47 -4.23 8.82 -4.31
CA LYS A 47 -4.96 9.22 -5.52
C LYS A 47 -6.40 9.59 -5.20
N LYS A 48 -7.10 8.76 -4.42
CA LYS A 48 -8.50 9.00 -4.03
C LYS A 48 -8.69 10.33 -3.30
N VAL A 49 -7.79 10.68 -2.37
CA VAL A 49 -7.90 11.94 -1.62
C VAL A 49 -7.71 13.16 -2.51
N VAL A 50 -6.74 13.13 -3.44
CA VAL A 50 -6.55 14.23 -4.39
C VAL A 50 -7.75 14.33 -5.34
N PHE A 51 -8.24 13.19 -5.83
CA PHE A 51 -9.41 13.12 -6.70
C PHE A 51 -10.64 13.76 -6.04
N GLU A 52 -11.00 13.35 -4.83
CA GLU A 52 -12.12 13.92 -4.07
C GLU A 52 -11.91 15.42 -3.77
N GLY A 53 -10.66 15.84 -3.52
CA GLY A 53 -10.30 17.24 -3.33
C GLY A 53 -10.60 18.08 -4.57
N LEU A 54 -10.23 17.59 -5.76
CA LEU A 54 -10.48 18.26 -7.03
C LEU A 54 -11.98 18.30 -7.37
N GLU A 55 -12.72 17.21 -7.12
CA GLU A 55 -14.17 17.18 -7.30
C GLU A 55 -14.89 18.19 -6.41
N LYS A 56 -14.45 18.35 -5.15
CA LYS A 56 -14.97 19.38 -4.24
C LYS A 56 -14.70 20.80 -4.74
N LEU A 57 -13.65 21.00 -5.54
CA LEU A 57 -13.41 22.26 -6.23
C LEU A 57 -14.26 22.43 -7.51
N GLY A 58 -15.06 21.42 -7.88
CA GLY A 58 -15.82 21.42 -9.14
C GLY A 58 -14.95 21.13 -10.36
N VAL A 59 -13.78 20.52 -10.16
CA VAL A 59 -12.87 20.08 -11.22
C VAL A 59 -13.09 18.59 -11.46
N SER A 60 -13.65 18.26 -12.62
CA SER A 60 -13.85 16.87 -13.07
C SER A 60 -13.00 16.49 -14.29
N ILE A 61 -12.39 17.49 -14.93
CA ILE A 61 -11.58 17.35 -16.15
C ILE A 61 -10.31 18.18 -16.00
N LEU A 62 -9.17 17.56 -16.25
CA LEU A 62 -7.84 18.19 -16.29
C LEU A 62 -7.16 17.81 -17.60
N ASP A 63 -6.50 18.77 -18.27
CA ASP A 63 -5.83 18.57 -19.57
C ASP A 63 -6.70 17.86 -20.62
N ASN A 64 -7.99 18.21 -20.66
CA ASN A 64 -8.98 17.62 -21.57
C ASN A 64 -9.20 16.11 -21.38
N GLN A 65 -8.89 15.60 -20.18
CA GLN A 65 -9.04 14.21 -19.77
C GLN A 65 -9.83 14.13 -18.46
N SER A 66 -10.51 12.99 -18.23
CA SER A 66 -11.09 12.70 -16.91
C SER A 66 -9.99 12.64 -15.85
N LEU A 67 -10.33 12.97 -14.61
CA LEU A 67 -9.39 12.83 -13.48
C LEU A 67 -8.82 11.40 -13.39
N GLU A 68 -9.63 10.37 -13.67
CA GLU A 68 -9.16 8.97 -13.69
C GLU A 68 -8.03 8.78 -14.70
N THR A 69 -8.20 9.30 -15.92
CA THR A 69 -7.19 9.19 -16.98
C THR A 69 -5.95 10.01 -16.63
N PHE A 70 -6.12 11.21 -16.11
CA PHE A 70 -5.03 12.09 -15.71
C PHE A 70 -4.10 11.44 -14.66
N PHE A 71 -4.67 10.78 -13.65
CA PHE A 71 -3.89 10.08 -12.61
C PHE A 71 -3.36 8.70 -13.03
N THR A 72 -3.53 8.29 -14.29
CA THR A 72 -2.81 7.12 -14.83
C THR A 72 -1.35 7.45 -15.13
N THR A 73 -1.07 8.67 -15.58
CA THR A 73 0.27 9.13 -16.00
C THR A 73 0.91 10.06 -14.97
N ILE A 74 0.11 10.85 -14.26
CA ILE A 74 0.58 11.79 -13.25
C ILE A 74 0.43 11.18 -11.85
N SER A 75 1.48 11.30 -11.04
CA SER A 75 1.43 10.89 -9.64
C SER A 75 0.56 11.85 -8.83
N TYR A 76 -0.21 11.33 -7.87
CA TYR A 76 -1.06 12.15 -7.01
C TYR A 76 -0.25 13.18 -6.18
N ASN A 77 1.03 12.91 -5.94
CA ASN A 77 1.91 13.81 -5.18
C ASN A 77 2.69 14.80 -6.07
N ASP A 78 2.45 14.80 -7.38
CA ASP A 78 3.06 15.74 -8.32
C ASP A 78 2.35 17.10 -8.27
N VAL A 79 2.67 17.85 -7.22
CA VAL A 79 2.11 19.17 -6.96
C VAL A 79 2.28 20.08 -8.18
N SER A 80 3.39 20.00 -8.91
CA SER A 80 3.68 20.90 -10.02
C SER A 80 2.73 20.66 -11.19
N ASN A 81 2.63 19.42 -11.66
CA ASN A 81 1.77 19.08 -12.79
C ASN A 81 0.29 19.24 -12.45
N ILE A 82 -0.13 18.84 -11.24
CA ILE A 82 -1.51 19.05 -10.79
C ILE A 82 -1.85 20.55 -10.72
N THR A 83 -0.97 21.37 -10.14
CA THR A 83 -1.17 22.83 -10.08
C THR A 83 -1.30 23.43 -11.47
N GLN A 84 -0.44 23.04 -12.41
CA GLN A 84 -0.48 23.54 -13.78
C GLN A 84 -1.79 23.19 -14.48
N ALA A 85 -2.24 21.94 -14.36
CA ALA A 85 -3.48 21.49 -14.97
C ALA A 85 -4.70 22.19 -14.36
N VAL A 86 -4.76 22.31 -13.03
CA VAL A 86 -5.85 23.01 -12.32
C VAL A 86 -5.85 24.51 -12.66
N HIS A 87 -4.68 25.14 -12.73
CA HIS A 87 -4.57 26.55 -13.14
C HIS A 87 -5.05 26.76 -14.58
N THR A 88 -4.71 25.86 -15.50
CA THR A 88 -5.20 25.91 -16.88
C THR A 88 -6.73 25.75 -16.92
N ASN A 89 -7.28 24.80 -16.16
CA ASN A 89 -8.72 24.62 -16.03
C ASN A 89 -9.42 25.87 -15.45
N PHE A 90 -8.82 26.49 -14.42
CA PHE A 90 -9.27 27.74 -13.83
C PHE A 90 -9.30 28.88 -14.86
N MET A 91 -8.23 29.07 -15.64
CA MET A 91 -8.17 30.12 -16.66
C MET A 91 -9.23 29.94 -17.75
N ASN A 92 -9.57 28.69 -18.10
CA ASN A 92 -10.61 28.41 -19.08
C ASN A 92 -12.02 28.60 -18.52
N THR A 93 -12.22 28.27 -17.24
CA THR A 93 -13.55 28.18 -16.62
C THR A 93 -13.98 29.46 -15.92
N CYS A 94 -13.04 30.23 -15.36
CA CYS A 94 -13.29 31.38 -14.48
C CYS A 94 -12.88 32.74 -15.09
N SER A 95 -12.34 32.77 -16.32
CA SER A 95 -11.88 34.03 -16.96
C SER A 95 -13.03 34.81 -17.60
N LEU A 96 -13.08 36.13 -17.33
CA LEU A 96 -14.12 37.10 -17.68
C LEU A 96 -14.41 37.29 -19.20
N GLY A 97 -13.72 36.57 -20.09
CA GLY A 97 -13.88 36.65 -21.55
C GLY A 97 -14.80 35.59 -22.17
N ASN A 98 -15.24 34.58 -21.41
CA ASN A 98 -16.12 33.52 -21.90
C ASN A 98 -17.59 33.80 -21.55
N THR A 99 -18.51 33.73 -22.52
CA THR A 99 -19.95 33.96 -22.34
C THR A 99 -20.66 32.84 -21.55
N SER A 100 -19.93 31.80 -21.14
CA SER A 100 -20.43 30.59 -20.46
C SER A 100 -19.80 30.40 -19.06
N VAL A 101 -19.21 31.45 -18.48
CA VAL A 101 -18.53 31.36 -17.18
C VAL A 101 -19.54 31.11 -16.07
N ASP A 102 -19.36 29.99 -15.37
CA ASP A 102 -20.07 29.68 -14.13
C ASP A 102 -19.19 30.09 -12.94
N PHE A 103 -19.30 31.35 -12.53
CA PHE A 103 -18.60 31.89 -11.37
C PHE A 103 -18.99 31.20 -10.04
N ASN A 104 -20.07 30.41 -10.03
CA ASN A 104 -20.49 29.67 -8.84
C ASN A 104 -19.70 28.38 -8.61
N LYS A 105 -18.79 28.02 -9.53
CA LYS A 105 -17.92 26.87 -9.29
C LYS A 105 -17.01 27.13 -8.09
N PRO A 106 -16.86 26.14 -7.17
CA PRO A 106 -16.04 26.31 -5.97
C PRO A 106 -14.59 26.71 -6.28
N LEU A 107 -14.01 26.26 -7.41
CA LEU A 107 -12.70 26.69 -7.90
C LEU A 107 -12.61 28.21 -8.16
N CYS A 108 -13.63 28.79 -8.78
CA CYS A 108 -13.68 30.23 -9.05
C CYS A 108 -13.87 31.00 -7.73
N THR A 109 -14.76 30.52 -6.85
CA THR A 109 -14.99 31.12 -5.53
C THR A 109 -13.75 31.07 -4.64
N LEU A 110 -12.98 29.99 -4.69
CA LEU A 110 -11.71 29.85 -3.95
C LEU A 110 -10.73 30.98 -4.31
N PHE A 111 -10.74 31.46 -5.55
CA PHE A 111 -9.87 32.54 -6.00
C PHE A 111 -10.47 33.92 -5.68
N PHE A 112 -11.68 34.21 -6.19
CA PHE A 112 -12.31 35.53 -6.03
C PHE A 112 -12.64 35.85 -4.56
N GLY A 113 -12.92 34.83 -3.74
CA GLY A 113 -13.12 34.99 -2.30
C GLY A 113 -11.83 35.35 -1.54
N ASN A 114 -10.66 34.91 -2.03
CA ASN A 114 -9.37 35.22 -1.42
C ASN A 114 -8.79 36.57 -1.89
N GLU A 115 -9.10 37.02 -3.11
CA GLU A 115 -8.72 38.36 -3.60
C GLU A 115 -9.41 39.48 -2.82
N LEU A 116 -10.67 39.28 -2.40
CA LEU A 116 -11.41 40.25 -1.58
C LEU A 116 -10.87 40.41 -0.15
N LEU A 117 -10.07 39.45 0.32
CA LEU A 117 -9.57 39.39 1.70
C LEU A 117 -8.08 39.74 1.83
N SER A 118 -7.35 39.93 0.73
CA SER A 118 -5.91 40.17 0.75
C SER A 118 -5.54 41.51 0.14
N GLU A 119 -4.88 42.38 0.90
CA GLU A 119 -4.28 43.64 0.41
C GLU A 119 -3.14 43.43 -0.61
N LYS A 120 -2.75 42.17 -0.85
CA LYS A 120 -1.69 41.77 -1.77
C LYS A 120 -2.30 41.02 -2.95
N GLN A 121 -1.99 41.45 -4.17
CA GLN A 121 -2.28 40.68 -5.40
C GLN A 121 -1.57 39.32 -5.31
N ILE A 122 -2.27 38.28 -4.85
CA ILE A 122 -1.79 36.90 -4.88
C ILE A 122 -2.15 36.34 -6.25
N SER A 123 -1.17 35.76 -6.95
CA SER A 123 -1.39 35.12 -8.25
C SER A 123 -2.37 33.95 -8.10
N SER A 124 -3.32 33.82 -9.03
CA SER A 124 -4.25 32.67 -9.08
C SER A 124 -3.52 31.33 -9.07
N ARG A 125 -2.33 31.28 -9.69
CA ARG A 125 -1.48 30.10 -9.67
C ARG A 125 -0.98 29.77 -8.26
N ASP A 126 -0.65 30.76 -7.44
CA ASP A 126 -0.12 30.53 -6.08
C ASP A 126 -1.23 30.05 -5.13
N THR A 127 -2.43 30.62 -5.21
CA THR A 127 -3.58 30.13 -4.44
C THR A 127 -3.93 28.69 -4.78
N ILE A 128 -3.96 28.35 -6.07
CA ILE A 128 -4.20 26.98 -6.54
C ILE A 128 -3.07 26.05 -6.05
N LYS A 129 -1.82 26.48 -6.13
CA LYS A 129 -0.67 25.70 -5.65
C LYS A 129 -0.82 25.35 -4.17
N VAL A 130 -1.20 26.31 -3.33
CA VAL A 130 -1.42 26.06 -1.89
C VAL A 130 -2.56 25.07 -1.66
N ALA A 131 -3.67 25.20 -2.40
CA ALA A 131 -4.77 24.25 -2.32
C ALA A 131 -4.34 22.82 -2.70
N VAL A 132 -3.60 22.68 -3.81
CA VAL A 132 -3.03 21.40 -4.26
C VAL A 132 -2.05 20.85 -3.24
N GLN A 133 -1.17 21.67 -2.66
CA GLN A 133 -0.23 21.23 -1.61
C GLN A 133 -0.96 20.67 -0.40
N ASN A 134 -2.05 21.32 0.05
CA ASN A 134 -2.86 20.83 1.15
C ASN A 134 -3.53 19.49 0.82
N MET A 135 -4.07 19.34 -0.40
CA MET A 135 -4.63 18.07 -0.88
C MET A 135 -3.57 16.96 -0.89
N VAL A 136 -2.39 17.24 -1.44
CA VAL A 136 -1.27 16.29 -1.49
C VAL A 136 -0.76 15.93 -0.10
N SER A 137 -0.73 16.88 0.83
CA SER A 137 -0.36 16.60 2.24
C SER A 137 -1.35 15.62 2.90
N ASN A 138 -2.65 15.87 2.74
CA ASN A 138 -3.69 14.97 3.24
C ASN A 138 -3.63 13.60 2.54
N ALA A 139 -3.37 13.59 1.23
CA ALA A 139 -3.21 12.37 0.45
C ALA A 139 -2.00 11.55 0.89
N ASN A 140 -0.87 12.19 1.20
CA ASN A 140 0.31 11.51 1.73
C ASN A 140 0.05 10.88 3.10
N THR A 141 -0.73 11.55 3.94
CA THR A 141 -1.16 11.00 5.24
C THR A 141 -2.01 9.74 5.03
N ALA A 142 -3.02 9.82 4.16
CA ALA A 142 -3.87 8.67 3.83
C ALA A 142 -3.08 7.52 3.17
N ALA A 143 -2.18 7.84 2.24
CA ALA A 143 -1.33 6.88 1.56
C ALA A 143 -0.43 6.13 2.55
N THR A 144 0.19 6.86 3.48
CA THR A 144 1.06 6.26 4.52
C THR A 144 0.26 5.31 5.41
N GLN A 145 -0.93 5.74 5.87
CA GLN A 145 -1.77 4.91 6.72
C GLN A 145 -2.26 3.65 6.01
N ALA A 146 -2.74 3.78 4.77
CA ALA A 146 -3.23 2.66 3.97
C ALA A 146 -2.12 1.67 3.63
N SER A 147 -0.93 2.18 3.29
CA SER A 147 0.25 1.36 3.01
C SER A 147 0.67 0.55 4.22
N LYS A 148 0.83 1.20 5.37
CA LYS A 148 1.20 0.53 6.63
C LYS A 148 0.17 -0.53 7.01
N THR A 149 -1.11 -0.15 7.04
CA THR A 149 -2.20 -1.04 7.46
C THR A 149 -2.30 -2.27 6.56
N THR A 150 -2.20 -2.08 5.25
CA THR A 150 -2.28 -3.19 4.28
C THR A 150 -1.05 -4.07 4.35
N SER A 151 0.14 -3.48 4.45
CA SER A 151 1.39 -4.23 4.56
C SER A 151 1.42 -5.12 5.80
N GLU A 152 1.07 -4.56 6.97
CA GLU A 152 1.01 -5.31 8.23
C GLU A 152 -0.02 -6.43 8.16
N ARG A 153 -1.23 -6.13 7.66
CA ARG A 153 -2.31 -7.11 7.52
C ARG A 153 -1.93 -8.27 6.60
N VAL A 154 -1.37 -7.98 5.43
CA VAL A 154 -0.99 -9.00 4.44
C VAL A 154 0.19 -9.82 4.95
N THR A 155 1.21 -9.17 5.52
CA THR A 155 2.37 -9.87 6.12
C THR A 155 1.92 -10.82 7.21
N ALA A 156 1.07 -10.34 8.13
CA ALA A 156 0.55 -11.17 9.23
C ALA A 156 -0.29 -12.35 8.71
N ALA A 157 -1.18 -12.12 7.74
CA ALA A 157 -2.02 -13.17 7.17
C ALA A 157 -1.19 -14.30 6.54
N ILE A 158 -0.22 -13.94 5.69
CA ILE A 158 0.65 -14.92 5.02
C ILE A 158 1.55 -15.62 6.03
N THR A 159 2.13 -14.89 7.00
CA THR A 159 3.00 -15.46 8.02
C THR A 159 2.24 -16.48 8.88
N ASN A 160 1.03 -16.15 9.32
CA ASN A 160 0.20 -17.05 10.10
C ASN A 160 -0.17 -18.30 9.31
N GLN A 161 -0.65 -18.14 8.07
CA GLN A 161 -0.98 -19.26 7.19
C GLN A 161 0.22 -20.20 6.99
N LYS A 162 1.37 -19.65 6.60
CA LYS A 162 2.57 -20.45 6.32
C LYS A 162 3.14 -21.11 7.57
N THR A 163 3.12 -20.43 8.70
CA THR A 163 3.56 -21.02 9.97
C THR A 163 2.68 -22.19 10.37
N SER A 164 1.35 -22.09 10.19
CA SER A 164 0.42 -23.20 10.43
C SER A 164 0.66 -24.38 9.48
N GLU A 165 0.86 -24.14 8.19
CA GLU A 165 1.17 -25.18 7.19
C GLU A 165 2.50 -25.90 7.52
N ILE A 166 3.54 -25.14 7.89
CA ILE A 166 4.85 -25.68 8.29
C ILE A 166 4.73 -26.47 9.59
N ALA A 167 3.98 -25.98 10.58
CA ALA A 167 3.78 -26.68 11.85
C ALA A 167 3.05 -28.02 11.65
N ALA A 168 2.02 -28.06 10.80
CA ALA A 168 1.30 -29.28 10.46
C ALA A 168 2.22 -30.30 9.77
N THR A 169 3.02 -29.84 8.80
CA THR A 169 3.99 -30.67 8.08
C THR A 169 5.06 -31.22 9.02
N TYR A 170 5.60 -30.36 9.88
CA TYR A 170 6.59 -30.73 10.90
C TYR A 170 6.04 -31.79 11.86
N MET A 171 4.81 -31.63 12.38
CA MET A 171 4.20 -32.62 13.27
C MET A 171 4.06 -33.98 12.59
N GLY A 172 3.66 -34.02 11.32
CA GLY A 172 3.58 -35.26 10.54
C GLY A 172 4.93 -36.00 10.46
N TYR A 173 6.00 -35.28 10.09
CA TYR A 173 7.35 -35.88 10.03
C TYR A 173 7.90 -36.24 11.41
N GLN A 174 7.66 -35.42 12.43
CA GLN A 174 8.10 -35.69 13.79
C GLN A 174 7.50 -36.99 14.33
N THR A 175 6.19 -37.19 14.16
CA THR A 175 5.51 -38.43 14.57
C THR A 175 6.07 -39.63 13.83
N PHE A 176 6.32 -39.51 12.52
CA PHE A 176 6.93 -40.58 11.72
C PHE A 176 8.32 -40.98 12.24
N PHE A 177 9.22 -40.01 12.49
CA PHE A 177 10.55 -40.29 13.00
C PHE A 177 10.54 -40.85 14.42
N ILE A 178 9.68 -40.36 15.30
CA ILE A 178 9.51 -40.89 16.67
C ILE A 178 9.04 -42.35 16.61
N PHE A 179 8.01 -42.64 15.82
CA PHE A 179 7.50 -44.00 15.65
C PHE A 179 8.59 -44.94 15.11
N PHE A 180 9.36 -44.49 14.12
CA PHE A 180 10.46 -45.24 13.55
C PHE A 180 11.52 -45.58 14.61
N ILE A 181 11.95 -44.62 15.42
CA ILE A 181 12.91 -44.87 16.52
C ILE A 181 12.37 -45.93 17.47
N PHE A 182 11.13 -45.80 17.95
CA PHE A 182 10.53 -46.76 18.89
C PHE A 182 10.42 -48.18 18.32
N PHE A 183 9.99 -48.32 17.07
CA PHE A 183 9.84 -49.62 16.40
C PHE A 183 11.18 -50.37 16.35
N PHE A 184 12.27 -49.70 15.95
CA PHE A 184 13.59 -50.33 15.86
C PHE A 184 14.24 -50.60 17.22
N PHE A 185 13.97 -49.78 18.24
CA PHE A 185 14.40 -50.08 19.60
C PHE A 185 13.69 -51.32 20.16
N ASN A 186 12.38 -51.48 19.90
CA ASN A 186 11.62 -52.63 20.38
C ASN A 186 12.09 -53.95 19.74
N ILE A 187 12.33 -53.95 18.42
CA ILE A 187 12.83 -55.15 17.70
C ILE A 187 14.18 -55.65 18.24
N ASN A 188 15.10 -54.75 18.58
CA ASN A 188 16.41 -55.12 19.15
C ASN A 188 16.34 -55.68 20.59
N THR A 189 15.17 -55.61 21.25
CA THR A 189 15.00 -56.15 22.61
C THR A 189 14.53 -57.62 22.60
N TYR A 190 14.13 -58.14 21.43
CA TYR A 190 13.63 -59.50 21.23
C TYR A 190 14.58 -60.41 20.39
N ILE A 191 15.81 -59.97 20.12
CA ILE A 191 16.89 -60.72 19.46
C ILE A 191 18.07 -60.80 20.42
#